data_AF-A0A1X0L598-F1
#
_entry.id   AF-A0A1X0L598-F1
#
_cell.length_a   1.000
_cell.length_b   1.000
_cell.length_c   1.000
_cell.angle_alpha   90.00
_cell.angle_beta   90.00
_cell.angle_gamma   90.00
#
_symmetry.space_group_name_H-M   'P 1'
#
loop_
_entity.id
_entity.type
_entity.pdbx_description
1 polymer ?
#
loop_
_entity_poly.entity_id
_entity_poly.type
_entity_poly.pdbx_seq_one_letter_code
_entity_poly.pdbx_strand_id
1 'polypeptide(L)'
;MRITAPLVVLAVVALGSPAIAAAAPKTYCDELKGATTGQVCQIQVSDPAYTINISLPSNYPDQKSLQSYVAQTRDDFLNVAKSSAPRDAPYQLEITSTNYESAIPPRGTQSLVLKVVQNVGSGQPTTKYKAFNWDQGYRKPITYDTLWQPKTDPLPIVFPIVQTALQKQTGQQVAPAAGLDPANYQNFAITNDGVTFFFNPGELLPESAGPTQASVPRSAIDSMLA
;
A
#
# COMPACT_ATOMS: atom_id res chain seq x y z
N MET A 1 57.65 -31.45 -58.61
CA MET A 1 57.14 -30.37 -59.48
C MET A 1 55.62 -30.38 -59.41
N ARG A 2 55.05 -29.40 -58.69
CA ARG A 2 53.63 -28.97 -58.61
C ARG A 2 52.54 -30.07 -58.59
N ILE A 3 52.08 -30.43 -57.39
CA ILE A 3 50.88 -31.25 -57.18
C ILE A 3 49.72 -30.31 -56.82
N THR A 4 48.64 -30.43 -57.59
CA THR A 4 47.36 -29.70 -57.53
C THR A 4 46.50 -30.19 -56.35
N ALA A 5 45.89 -29.25 -55.62
CA ALA A 5 44.95 -29.52 -54.52
C ALA A 5 43.49 -29.38 -55.02
N PRO A 6 42.55 -30.26 -54.62
CA PRO A 6 41.13 -30.06 -54.86
C PRO A 6 40.44 -29.35 -53.67
N LEU A 7 39.57 -28.39 -53.98
CA LEU A 7 38.67 -27.73 -53.04
C LEU A 7 37.61 -28.72 -52.52
N VAL A 8 37.38 -28.70 -51.20
CA VAL A 8 36.23 -29.34 -50.54
C VAL A 8 35.31 -28.23 -50.03
N VAL A 9 34.05 -28.25 -50.45
CA VAL A 9 33.01 -27.31 -50.02
C VAL A 9 32.28 -27.92 -48.82
N LEU A 10 32.38 -27.30 -47.64
CA LEU A 10 31.58 -27.66 -46.45
C LEU A 10 30.27 -26.88 -46.43
N ALA A 11 29.15 -27.61 -46.40
CA ALA A 11 27.82 -27.05 -46.12
C ALA A 11 27.64 -26.89 -44.60
N VAL A 12 27.37 -25.67 -44.13
CA VAL A 12 27.10 -25.36 -42.73
C VAL A 12 25.59 -25.49 -42.49
N VAL A 13 25.18 -26.48 -41.70
CA VAL A 13 23.81 -26.60 -41.19
C VAL A 13 23.69 -25.74 -39.93
N ALA A 14 22.94 -24.64 -40.02
CA ALA A 14 22.62 -23.80 -38.88
C ALA A 14 21.54 -24.49 -38.00
N LEU A 15 21.96 -24.99 -36.83
CA LEU A 15 21.05 -25.45 -35.78
C LEU A 15 20.52 -24.22 -35.04
N GLY A 16 19.28 -23.82 -35.34
CA GLY A 16 18.55 -22.81 -34.56
C GLY A 16 17.98 -23.41 -33.28
N SER A 17 18.48 -22.99 -32.12
CA SER A 17 17.89 -23.31 -30.82
C SER A 17 16.56 -22.55 -30.65
N PRO A 18 15.44 -23.20 -30.25
CA PRO A 18 14.25 -22.47 -29.88
C PRO A 18 14.53 -21.74 -28.56
N ALA A 19 14.58 -20.41 -28.61
CA ALA A 19 14.49 -19.59 -27.42
C ALA A 19 13.12 -19.87 -26.78
N ILE A 20 13.11 -20.57 -25.65
CA ILE A 20 11.92 -20.70 -24.81
C ILE A 20 11.61 -19.29 -24.33
N ALA A 21 10.54 -18.69 -24.86
CA ALA A 21 10.02 -17.43 -24.36
C ALA A 21 9.59 -17.67 -22.90
N ALA A 22 10.44 -17.32 -21.94
CA ALA A 22 10.07 -17.28 -20.55
C ALA A 22 8.95 -16.25 -20.40
N ALA A 23 7.79 -16.67 -19.89
CA ALA A 23 6.72 -15.75 -19.55
C ALA A 23 7.28 -14.68 -18.60
N ALA A 24 6.97 -13.41 -18.85
CA ALA A 24 7.34 -12.33 -17.95
C ALA A 24 6.84 -12.67 -16.53
N PRO A 25 7.59 -12.30 -15.46
CA PRO A 25 7.14 -12.51 -14.10
C PRO A 25 5.73 -11.92 -13.92
N LYS A 26 4.78 -12.71 -13.41
CA LYS A 26 3.44 -12.21 -13.11
C LYS A 26 3.57 -11.09 -12.09
N THR A 27 3.00 -9.94 -12.41
CA THR A 27 2.91 -8.84 -11.47
C THR A 27 1.74 -9.08 -10.53
N TYR A 28 1.74 -8.44 -9.36
CA TYR A 28 0.55 -8.48 -8.49
C TYR A 28 -0.71 -7.99 -9.22
N CYS A 29 -0.59 -7.12 -10.22
CA CYS A 29 -1.72 -6.65 -11.01
C CYS A 29 -2.38 -7.79 -11.80
N ASP A 30 -1.57 -8.64 -12.42
CA ASP A 30 -2.04 -9.81 -13.17
C ASP A 30 -2.73 -10.81 -12.23
N GLU A 31 -2.17 -11.03 -11.04
CA GLU A 31 -2.74 -11.91 -10.02
C GLU A 31 -4.08 -11.39 -9.47
N LEU A 32 -4.21 -10.06 -9.35
CA LEU A 32 -5.45 -9.41 -8.96
C LEU A 32 -6.46 -9.31 -10.11
N LYS A 33 -6.13 -9.81 -11.30
CA LYS A 33 -6.92 -9.70 -12.54
C LYS A 33 -7.18 -8.25 -12.94
N GLY A 34 -6.22 -7.37 -12.66
CA GLY A 34 -6.23 -5.97 -13.09
C GLY A 34 -5.66 -5.78 -14.49
N ALA A 35 -5.79 -4.56 -15.00
CA ALA A 35 -5.15 -4.07 -16.20
C ALA A 35 -4.18 -2.94 -15.84
N THR A 36 -2.97 -2.97 -16.40
CA THR A 36 -1.98 -1.91 -16.18
C THR A 36 -2.13 -0.83 -17.26
N THR A 37 -2.39 0.40 -16.83
CA THR A 37 -2.44 1.59 -17.69
C THR A 37 -1.36 2.57 -17.23
N GLY A 38 -0.27 2.66 -18.00
CA GLY A 38 0.90 3.44 -17.60
C GLY A 38 1.54 2.86 -16.34
N GLN A 39 1.64 3.66 -15.27
CA GLN A 39 2.18 3.23 -13.98
C GLN A 39 1.12 2.76 -12.97
N VAL A 40 -0.13 2.61 -13.40
CA VAL A 40 -1.24 2.29 -12.51
C VAL A 40 -1.86 0.95 -12.88
N CYS A 41 -1.98 0.07 -11.90
CA CYS A 41 -2.81 -1.13 -11.95
C CYS A 41 -4.25 -0.76 -11.61
N GLN A 42 -5.17 -0.98 -12.54
CA GLN A 42 -6.60 -0.75 -12.39
C GLN A 42 -7.34 -2.09 -12.31
N ILE A 43 -8.18 -2.27 -11.30
CA ILE A 43 -9.10 -3.41 -11.21
C ILE A 43 -10.51 -2.84 -11.14
N GLN A 44 -11.30 -3.17 -12.14
CA GLN A 44 -12.68 -2.70 -12.26
C GLN A 44 -13.61 -3.89 -12.45
N VAL A 45 -14.61 -3.99 -11.59
CA VAL A 45 -15.70 -4.97 -11.70
C VAL A 45 -17.01 -4.23 -11.58
N SER A 46 -17.89 -4.45 -12.55
CA SER A 46 -19.24 -3.88 -12.55
C SER A 46 -20.25 -5.01 -12.68
N ASP A 47 -21.11 -5.12 -11.68
CA ASP A 47 -22.21 -6.07 -11.58
C ASP A 47 -23.47 -5.29 -11.11
N PRO A 48 -24.69 -5.69 -11.49
CA PRO A 48 -25.90 -5.03 -11.00
C PRO A 48 -26.00 -4.93 -9.48
N ALA A 49 -25.43 -5.89 -8.74
CA ALA A 49 -25.45 -5.89 -7.28
C ALA A 49 -24.27 -5.14 -6.64
N TYR A 50 -23.12 -5.01 -7.32
CA TYR A 50 -21.93 -4.40 -6.74
C TYR A 50 -20.93 -3.83 -7.75
N THR A 51 -20.12 -2.89 -7.29
CA THR A 51 -19.03 -2.27 -8.04
C THR A 51 -17.73 -2.35 -7.25
N ILE A 52 -16.63 -2.62 -7.94
CA ILE A 52 -15.28 -2.65 -7.38
C ILE A 52 -14.38 -1.79 -8.26
N ASN A 53 -13.75 -0.78 -7.68
CA ASN A 53 -12.80 0.11 -8.35
C ASN A 53 -11.52 0.20 -7.52
N ILE A 54 -10.42 -0.36 -7.99
CA ILE A 54 -9.16 -0.38 -7.27
C ILE A 54 -8.06 0.18 -8.17
N SER A 55 -7.33 1.18 -7.66
CA SER A 55 -6.22 1.84 -8.32
C SER A 55 -4.97 1.72 -7.46
N LEU A 56 -3.95 1.03 -7.97
CA LEU A 56 -2.70 0.74 -7.26
C LEU A 56 -1.47 1.11 -8.11
N PRO A 57 -0.33 1.45 -7.51
CA PRO A 57 0.87 1.79 -8.26
C PRO A 57 1.63 0.53 -8.70
N SER A 58 1.77 0.32 -10.00
CA SER A 58 2.38 -0.87 -10.63
C SER A 58 3.79 -1.23 -10.12
N ASN A 59 4.47 -0.30 -9.48
CA ASN A 59 5.88 -0.38 -9.09
C ASN A 59 6.10 -0.44 -7.56
N TYR A 60 5.07 -0.72 -6.75
CA TYR A 60 5.31 -0.88 -5.31
C TYR A 60 6.23 -2.08 -5.02
N PRO A 61 7.33 -1.93 -4.25
CA PRO A 61 8.33 -3.00 -4.10
C PRO A 61 7.82 -4.26 -3.38
N ASP A 62 7.02 -4.11 -2.32
CA ASP A 62 6.44 -5.24 -1.60
C ASP A 62 5.14 -5.71 -2.26
N GLN A 63 5.30 -6.32 -3.44
CA GLN A 63 4.19 -6.77 -4.27
C GLN A 63 3.30 -7.77 -3.53
N LYS A 64 3.89 -8.70 -2.77
CA LYS A 64 3.14 -9.79 -2.11
C LYS A 64 2.24 -9.28 -0.99
N SER A 65 2.73 -8.38 -0.14
CA SER A 65 1.92 -7.82 0.95
C SER A 65 0.77 -6.97 0.41
N LEU A 66 1.04 -6.16 -0.62
CA LEU A 66 0.01 -5.36 -1.28
C LEU A 66 -1.06 -6.24 -1.93
N GLN A 67 -0.62 -7.24 -2.70
CA GLN A 67 -1.49 -8.22 -3.37
C GLN A 67 -2.38 -8.95 -2.37
N SER A 68 -1.79 -9.49 -1.30
CA SER A 68 -2.50 -10.28 -0.30
C SER A 68 -3.57 -9.45 0.40
N TYR A 69 -3.24 -8.22 0.82
CA TYR A 69 -4.21 -7.33 1.47
C TYR A 69 -5.36 -6.95 0.55
N VAL A 70 -5.07 -6.59 -0.72
CA VAL A 70 -6.10 -6.17 -1.67
C VAL A 70 -6.99 -7.35 -2.06
N ALA A 71 -6.41 -8.54 -2.28
CA ALA A 71 -7.16 -9.76 -2.54
C ALA A 71 -8.11 -10.08 -1.39
N GLN A 72 -7.60 -10.09 -0.15
CA GLN A 72 -8.40 -10.34 1.04
C GLN A 72 -9.53 -9.31 1.18
N THR A 73 -9.22 -8.01 1.07
CA THR A 73 -10.22 -6.93 1.20
C THR A 73 -11.33 -7.06 0.15
N ARG A 74 -10.97 -7.42 -1.09
CA ARG A 74 -11.92 -7.64 -2.18
C ARG A 74 -12.78 -8.87 -1.91
N ASP A 75 -12.18 -9.97 -1.47
CA ASP A 75 -12.89 -11.23 -1.28
C ASP A 75 -13.84 -11.14 -0.07
N ASP A 76 -13.44 -10.47 1.02
CA ASP A 76 -14.30 -10.16 2.17
C ASP A 76 -15.50 -9.29 1.75
N PHE A 77 -15.26 -8.25 0.93
CA PHE A 77 -16.33 -7.43 0.37
C PHE A 77 -17.30 -8.25 -0.50
N LEU A 78 -16.77 -9.09 -1.39
CA LEU A 78 -17.58 -9.93 -2.27
C LEU A 78 -18.42 -10.94 -1.49
N ASN A 79 -17.88 -11.51 -0.42
CA ASN A 79 -18.62 -12.41 0.45
C ASN A 79 -19.83 -11.71 1.06
N VAL A 80 -19.66 -10.50 1.58
CA VAL A 80 -20.77 -9.70 2.14
C VAL A 80 -21.76 -9.28 1.05
N ALA A 81 -21.28 -8.76 -0.08
CA ALA A 81 -22.15 -8.29 -1.16
C ALA A 81 -23.02 -9.41 -1.76
N LYS A 82 -22.49 -10.64 -1.84
CA LYS A 82 -23.22 -11.81 -2.38
C LYS A 82 -24.16 -12.48 -1.38
N SER A 83 -23.86 -12.41 -0.08
CA SER A 83 -24.70 -13.02 0.96
C SER A 83 -25.82 -12.11 1.46
N SER A 84 -25.79 -10.82 1.09
CA SER A 84 -26.73 -9.82 1.59
C SER A 84 -27.98 -9.68 0.71
N ALA A 85 -29.03 -9.11 1.29
CA ALA A 85 -30.28 -8.87 0.56
C ALA A 85 -30.09 -7.85 -0.58
N PRO A 86 -30.85 -7.97 -1.68
CA PRO A 86 -30.89 -6.96 -2.73
C PRO A 86 -31.20 -5.57 -2.15
N ARG A 87 -30.55 -4.53 -2.70
CA ARG A 87 -30.71 -3.14 -2.28
C ARG A 87 -30.74 -2.20 -3.49
N ASP A 88 -31.36 -1.03 -3.32
CA ASP A 88 -31.55 -0.06 -4.41
C ASP A 88 -30.24 0.53 -4.94
N ALA A 89 -29.25 0.73 -4.07
CA ALA A 89 -27.90 1.20 -4.44
C ALA A 89 -26.91 0.03 -4.42
N PRO A 90 -26.10 -0.24 -5.46
CA PRO A 90 -25.19 -1.38 -5.47
C PRO A 90 -24.12 -1.30 -4.37
N TYR A 91 -23.66 -2.44 -3.87
CA TYR A 91 -22.49 -2.53 -2.98
C TYR A 91 -21.27 -1.90 -3.64
N GLN A 92 -20.42 -1.20 -2.88
CA GLN A 92 -19.26 -0.53 -3.47
C GLN A 92 -18.00 -0.79 -2.65
N LEU A 93 -16.94 -1.16 -3.35
CA LEU A 93 -15.57 -1.14 -2.86
C LEU A 93 -14.75 -0.22 -3.75
N GLU A 94 -14.13 0.78 -3.15
CA GLU A 94 -13.16 1.64 -3.80
C GLU A 94 -11.84 1.61 -3.02
N ILE A 95 -10.73 1.36 -3.71
CA ILE A 95 -9.39 1.45 -3.13
C ILE A 95 -8.56 2.38 -3.99
N THR A 96 -8.10 3.48 -3.38
CA THR A 96 -7.18 4.43 -4.01
C THR A 96 -5.86 4.43 -3.26
N SER A 97 -4.78 4.72 -3.97
CA SER A 97 -3.42 4.70 -3.43
C SER A 97 -2.75 6.06 -3.49
N THR A 98 -1.97 6.40 -2.46
CA THR A 98 -1.07 7.55 -2.46
C THR A 98 0.34 7.09 -2.09
N ASN A 99 1.31 7.44 -2.94
CA ASN A 99 2.73 7.16 -2.71
C ASN A 99 3.38 8.32 -1.93
N TYR A 100 4.28 7.96 -1.03
CA TYR A 100 5.17 8.88 -0.33
C TYR A 100 6.58 8.32 -0.39
N GLU A 101 7.57 9.21 -0.40
CA GLU A 101 8.97 8.82 -0.45
C GLU A 101 9.77 9.66 0.55
N SER A 102 10.82 9.06 1.10
CA SER A 102 11.85 9.78 1.81
C SER A 102 13.22 9.36 1.31
N ALA A 103 14.08 10.35 1.06
CA ALA A 103 15.44 10.16 0.60
C ALA A 103 16.49 10.62 1.63
N ILE A 104 16.07 10.85 2.88
CA ILE A 104 16.97 11.31 3.95
C ILE A 104 17.82 10.13 4.43
N PRO A 105 19.17 10.23 4.40
CA PRO A 105 20.05 9.20 4.92
C PRO A 105 19.71 8.83 6.38
N PRO A 106 19.88 7.55 6.78
CA PRO A 106 20.61 6.50 6.08
C PRO A 106 19.78 5.67 5.09
N ARG A 107 18.45 5.84 5.02
CA ARG A 107 17.56 4.93 4.28
C ARG A 107 16.64 5.69 3.32
N GLY A 108 16.69 5.31 2.05
CA GLY A 108 15.59 5.61 1.14
C GLY A 108 14.37 4.78 1.52
N THR A 109 13.19 5.39 1.58
CA THR A 109 11.93 4.69 1.90
C THR A 109 10.85 5.02 0.89
N GLN A 110 9.97 4.05 0.64
CA GLN A 110 8.76 4.23 -0.16
C GLN A 110 7.56 3.75 0.65
N SER A 111 6.65 4.67 0.93
CA SER A 111 5.41 4.41 1.65
C SER A 111 4.24 4.44 0.68
N LEU A 112 3.27 3.56 0.90
CA LEU A 112 2.05 3.45 0.13
C LEU A 112 0.88 3.46 1.10
N VAL A 113 0.00 4.45 0.99
CA VAL A 113 -1.23 4.53 1.79
C VAL A 113 -2.41 4.24 0.89
N LEU A 114 -3.17 3.22 1.24
CA LEU A 114 -4.43 2.88 0.63
C LEU A 114 -5.56 3.56 1.39
N LYS A 115 -6.45 4.25 0.68
CA LYS A 115 -7.75 4.68 1.18
C LYS A 115 -8.78 3.69 0.66
N VAL A 116 -9.37 2.92 1.56
CA VAL A 116 -10.38 1.90 1.30
C VAL A 116 -11.75 2.46 1.68
N VAL A 117 -12.58 2.72 0.70
CA VAL A 117 -13.98 3.13 0.88
C VAL A 117 -14.87 1.93 0.61
N GLN A 118 -15.69 1.57 1.58
CA GLN A 118 -16.63 0.45 1.49
C GLN A 118 -18.04 0.90 1.82
N ASN A 119 -18.99 0.51 0.98
CA ASN A 119 -20.41 0.66 1.23
C ASN A 119 -21.06 -0.73 1.21
N VAL A 120 -21.13 -1.34 2.40
CA VAL A 120 -21.66 -2.70 2.64
C VAL A 120 -22.96 -2.74 3.45
N GLY A 121 -23.52 -1.59 3.83
CA GLY A 121 -24.73 -1.49 4.65
C GLY A 121 -25.67 -0.38 4.19
N SER A 122 -26.70 -0.08 4.99
CA SER A 122 -27.66 1.01 4.74
C SER A 122 -27.18 2.39 5.23
N GLY A 123 -25.98 2.46 5.81
CA GLY A 123 -25.37 3.68 6.33
C GLY A 123 -24.51 4.42 5.31
N GLN A 124 -23.82 5.46 5.79
CA GLN A 124 -22.80 6.15 5.00
C GLN A 124 -21.63 5.20 4.67
N PRO A 125 -20.96 5.38 3.51
CA PRO A 125 -19.76 4.62 3.20
C PRO A 125 -18.69 4.79 4.28
N THR A 126 -18.09 3.68 4.70
CA THR A 126 -16.99 3.68 5.66
C THR A 126 -15.67 3.86 4.93
N THR A 127 -14.78 4.71 5.45
CA THR A 127 -13.42 4.89 4.93
C THR A 127 -12.41 4.39 5.93
N LYS A 128 -11.47 3.56 5.48
CA LYS A 128 -10.32 3.10 6.25
C LYS A 128 -9.02 3.32 5.50
N TYR A 129 -7.93 3.47 6.22
CA TYR A 129 -6.57 3.52 5.73
C TYR A 129 -5.85 2.21 5.96
N LYS A 130 -4.98 1.86 5.02
CA LYS A 130 -3.95 0.86 5.19
C LYS A 130 -2.64 1.37 4.64
N ALA A 131 -1.60 1.44 5.47
CA ALA A 131 -0.27 1.82 5.02
C ALA A 131 0.65 0.61 4.85
N PHE A 132 1.59 0.73 3.91
CA PHE A 132 2.73 -0.15 3.71
C PHE A 132 3.97 0.73 3.58
N ASN A 133 5.03 0.41 4.31
CA ASN A 133 6.28 1.16 4.27
C ASN A 133 7.40 0.21 3.88
N TRP A 134 8.24 0.62 2.93
CA TRP A 134 9.32 -0.21 2.41
C TRP A 134 10.65 0.51 2.54
N ASP A 135 11.63 -0.19 3.10
CA ASP A 135 13.02 0.24 3.15
C ASP A 135 13.72 -0.14 1.84
N GLN A 136 14.14 0.85 1.05
CA GLN A 136 14.82 0.63 -0.23
C GLN A 136 16.23 0.09 -0.03
N GLY A 137 16.92 0.50 1.04
CA GLY A 137 18.30 0.10 1.31
C GLY A 137 18.37 -1.37 1.73
N TYR A 138 17.52 -1.76 2.67
CA TYR A 138 17.52 -3.12 3.19
C TYR A 138 16.54 -4.08 2.49
N ARG A 139 15.65 -3.57 1.64
CA ARG A 139 14.63 -4.34 0.92
C ARG A 139 13.74 -5.15 1.86
N LYS A 140 13.18 -4.47 2.85
CA LYS A 140 12.25 -5.06 3.83
C LYS A 140 11.16 -4.07 4.24
N PRO A 141 9.98 -4.58 4.63
CA PRO A 141 8.91 -3.72 5.12
C PRO A 141 9.30 -3.07 6.46
N ILE A 142 8.84 -1.84 6.65
CA ILE A 142 8.96 -1.07 7.89
C ILE A 142 7.60 -1.13 8.58
N THR A 143 7.58 -1.76 9.75
CA THR A 143 6.47 -1.76 10.71
C THR A 143 6.66 -0.66 11.75
N TYR A 144 5.65 -0.42 12.58
CA TYR A 144 5.76 0.51 13.71
C TYR A 144 6.97 0.18 14.59
N ASP A 145 7.16 -1.09 14.96
CA ASP A 145 8.26 -1.52 15.83
C ASP A 145 9.65 -1.29 15.23
N THR A 146 9.75 -1.31 13.90
CA THR A 146 11.02 -1.11 13.17
C THR A 146 11.23 0.31 12.68
N LEU A 147 10.21 1.18 12.80
CA LEU A 147 10.32 2.60 12.49
C LEU A 147 11.20 3.30 13.54
N TRP A 148 11.09 2.86 14.79
CA TRP A 148 11.74 3.45 15.94
C TRP A 148 13.01 2.70 16.31
N GLN A 149 13.96 3.41 16.91
CA GLN A 149 15.14 2.79 17.49
C GLN A 149 14.73 1.77 18.59
N PRO A 150 15.51 0.69 18.76
CA PRO A 150 15.19 -0.31 19.76
C PRO A 150 15.07 0.30 21.16
N LYS A 151 14.01 -0.08 21.89
CA LYS A 151 13.72 0.36 23.27
C LYS A 151 13.38 1.86 23.42
N THR A 152 13.08 2.54 22.33
CA THR A 152 12.54 3.90 22.37
C THR A 152 11.03 3.87 22.58
N ASP A 153 10.53 4.74 23.46
CA ASP A 153 9.10 5.02 23.59
C ASP A 153 8.76 6.35 22.90
N PRO A 154 8.23 6.33 21.67
CA PRO A 154 8.00 7.54 20.88
C PRO A 154 6.70 8.26 21.24
N LEU A 155 5.71 7.55 21.83
CA LEU A 155 4.35 8.07 22.01
C LEU A 155 4.26 9.26 22.97
N PRO A 156 5.06 9.36 24.05
CA PRO A 156 5.09 10.57 24.88
C PRO A 156 5.44 11.86 24.12
N ILE A 157 6.18 11.76 23.01
CA ILE A 157 6.53 12.90 22.15
C ILE A 157 5.56 13.04 20.96
N VAL A 158 5.18 11.91 20.33
CA VAL A 158 4.30 11.88 19.16
C VAL A 158 2.87 12.29 19.53
N PHE A 159 2.32 11.77 20.64
CA PHE A 159 0.91 11.95 20.99
C PHE A 159 0.52 13.43 21.18
N PRO A 160 1.25 14.28 21.91
CA PRO A 160 0.90 15.70 22.04
C PRO A 160 0.82 16.45 20.69
N ILE A 161 1.69 16.09 19.74
CA ILE A 161 1.70 16.66 18.38
C ILE A 161 0.45 16.21 17.62
N VAL A 162 0.15 14.90 17.66
CA VAL A 162 -1.05 14.32 17.04
C VAL A 162 -2.32 14.90 17.64
N GLN A 163 -2.42 14.99 18.96
CA GLN A 163 -3.53 15.62 19.66
C GLN A 163 -3.76 17.05 19.17
N THR A 164 -2.69 17.85 19.06
CA THR A 164 -2.81 19.25 18.60
C THR A 164 -3.30 19.31 17.14
N ALA A 165 -2.81 18.43 16.28
CA ALA A 165 -3.23 18.37 14.88
C ALA A 165 -4.70 17.96 14.75
N LEU A 166 -5.11 16.90 15.45
CA LEU A 166 -6.48 16.38 15.41
C LEU A 166 -7.49 17.36 16.03
N GLN A 167 -7.11 18.05 17.11
CA GLN A 167 -7.97 19.08 17.72
C GLN A 167 -8.18 20.26 16.77
N LYS A 168 -7.17 20.66 15.98
CA LYS A 168 -7.33 21.69 14.95
C LYS A 168 -8.25 21.25 13.81
N GLN A 169 -8.20 19.98 13.44
CA GLN A 169 -9.02 19.42 12.34
C GLN A 169 -10.48 19.20 12.74
N THR A 170 -10.73 18.76 13.98
CA THR A 170 -12.04 18.23 14.41
C THR A 170 -12.65 18.99 15.59
N GLY A 171 -11.88 19.80 16.31
CA GLY A 171 -12.27 20.40 17.59
C GLY A 171 -12.28 19.44 18.77
N GLN A 172 -11.94 18.15 18.57
CA GLN A 172 -12.07 17.10 19.57
C GLN A 172 -10.74 16.80 20.29
N GLN A 173 -10.85 16.27 21.51
CA GLN A 173 -9.73 15.75 22.28
C GLN A 173 -9.69 14.22 22.22
N VAL A 174 -8.48 13.67 22.11
CA VAL A 174 -8.18 12.24 22.12
C VAL A 174 -7.95 11.81 23.56
N ALA A 175 -8.52 10.68 23.94
CA ALA A 175 -8.26 10.10 25.26
C ALA A 175 -6.79 9.66 25.37
N PRO A 176 -6.07 9.98 26.47
CA PRO A 176 -4.66 9.59 26.63
C PRO A 176 -4.42 8.09 26.49
N ALA A 177 -5.35 7.25 26.93
CA ALA A 177 -5.25 5.80 26.78
C ALA A 177 -5.21 5.36 25.31
N ALA A 178 -6.00 6.00 24.43
CA ALA A 178 -5.98 5.70 23.00
C ALA A 178 -4.76 6.33 22.31
N GLY A 179 -4.40 7.56 22.71
CA GLY A 179 -3.27 8.29 22.15
C GLY A 179 -1.89 7.73 22.51
N LEU A 180 -1.79 6.96 23.60
CA LEU A 180 -0.57 6.27 24.02
C LEU A 180 -0.60 4.77 23.70
N ASP A 181 -1.56 4.31 22.88
CA ASP A 181 -1.63 2.93 22.40
C ASP A 181 -0.97 2.80 21.01
N PRO A 182 0.15 2.07 20.88
CA PRO A 182 0.81 1.81 19.60
C PRO A 182 -0.10 1.19 18.54
N ALA A 183 -1.15 0.47 18.94
CA ALA A 183 -2.08 -0.17 18.01
C ALA A 183 -2.83 0.83 17.12
N ASN A 184 -2.95 2.09 17.54
CA ASN A 184 -3.60 3.15 16.76
C ASN A 184 -2.65 3.83 15.76
N TYR A 185 -1.35 3.53 15.78
CA TYR A 185 -0.33 4.21 14.97
C TYR A 185 0.20 3.33 13.82
N GLN A 186 -0.53 2.28 13.45
CA GLN A 186 -0.08 1.27 12.48
C GLN A 186 -0.13 1.75 11.02
N ASN A 187 -0.94 2.76 10.72
CA ASN A 187 -1.01 3.34 9.39
C ASN A 187 -0.21 4.64 9.36
N PHE A 188 0.99 4.58 8.79
CA PHE A 188 1.85 5.76 8.67
C PHE A 188 2.57 5.78 7.33
N ALA A 189 2.98 6.97 6.91
CA ALA A 189 3.83 7.19 5.76
C ALA A 189 5.06 8.03 6.16
N ILE A 190 6.23 7.61 5.70
CA ILE A 190 7.50 8.28 5.94
C ILE A 190 7.76 9.26 4.79
N THR A 191 8.04 10.52 5.12
CA THR A 191 8.40 11.58 4.18
C THR A 191 9.71 12.24 4.61
N ASN A 192 10.25 13.12 3.79
CA ASN A 192 11.40 13.95 4.19
C ASN A 192 11.06 14.84 5.39
N ASP A 193 9.83 15.37 5.45
CA ASP A 193 9.42 16.31 6.49
C ASP A 193 9.05 15.63 7.81
N GLY A 194 8.87 14.31 7.84
CA GLY A 194 8.56 13.55 9.05
C GLY A 194 7.77 12.27 8.80
N VAL A 195 6.85 11.98 9.70
CA VAL A 195 5.96 10.81 9.60
C VAL A 195 4.51 11.28 9.68
N THR A 196 3.71 10.94 8.69
CA THR A 196 2.26 11.18 8.73
C THR A 196 1.54 9.92 9.16
N PHE A 197 0.80 10.00 10.27
CA PHE A 197 -0.08 8.94 10.74
C PHE A 197 -1.49 9.14 10.21
N PHE A 198 -2.16 8.04 9.89
CA PHE A 198 -3.52 7.99 9.37
C PHE A 198 -4.37 7.16 10.33
N PHE A 199 -5.48 7.72 10.80
CA PHE A 199 -6.32 7.09 11.80
C PHE A 199 -7.67 6.73 11.18
N ASN A 200 -8.05 5.47 11.37
CA ASN A 200 -9.38 5.02 11.01
C ASN A 200 -10.42 5.61 11.95
N PRO A 201 -11.67 5.79 11.48
CA PRO A 201 -12.78 6.13 12.36
C PRO A 201 -12.87 5.14 13.52
N GLY A 202 -13.00 5.64 14.76
CA GLY A 202 -13.10 4.81 15.96
C GLY A 202 -11.78 4.46 16.66
N GLU A 203 -10.62 4.78 16.08
CA GLU A 203 -9.31 4.55 16.71
C GLU A 203 -8.99 5.62 17.77
N LEU A 204 -8.60 6.82 17.34
CA LEU A 204 -8.30 7.93 18.26
C LEU A 204 -9.50 8.82 18.57
N LEU A 205 -10.46 8.87 17.65
CA LEU A 205 -11.65 9.70 17.73
C LEU A 205 -12.89 8.85 17.44
N PRO A 206 -14.09 9.28 17.90
CA PRO A 206 -15.34 8.60 17.57
C PRO A 206 -15.52 8.43 16.06
N GLU A 207 -16.25 7.39 15.64
CA GLU A 207 -16.48 7.12 14.20
C GLU A 207 -17.07 8.31 13.44
N SER A 208 -17.87 9.16 14.11
CA SER A 208 -18.46 10.37 13.53
C SER A 208 -17.43 11.43 13.09
N ALA A 209 -16.20 11.38 13.62
CA ALA A 209 -15.12 12.27 13.19
C ALA A 209 -14.57 11.89 11.80
N GLY A 210 -14.89 10.68 11.32
CA GLY A 210 -14.39 10.16 10.05
C GLY A 210 -12.89 9.82 10.09
N PRO A 211 -12.31 9.48 8.92
CA PRO A 211 -10.88 9.21 8.80
C PRO A 211 -10.09 10.50 9.03
N THR A 212 -9.03 10.44 9.85
CA THR A 212 -8.19 11.60 10.15
C THR A 212 -6.71 11.29 9.91
N GLN A 213 -5.87 12.33 9.90
CA GLN A 213 -4.43 12.18 9.74
C GLN A 213 -3.68 13.27 10.48
N ALA A 214 -2.50 12.94 11.00
CA ALA A 214 -1.64 13.90 11.67
C ALA A 214 -0.18 13.71 11.24
N SER A 215 0.45 14.83 10.85
CA SER A 215 1.86 14.84 10.49
C SER A 215 2.71 15.23 11.70
N VAL A 216 3.68 14.38 12.02
CA VAL A 216 4.68 14.61 13.05
C VAL A 216 5.97 15.06 12.37
N PRO A 217 6.48 16.26 12.69
CA PRO A 217 7.67 16.79 12.03
C PRO A 217 8.90 15.98 12.40
N ARG A 218 9.78 15.76 11.42
CA ARG A 218 11.02 15.00 11.59
C ARG A 218 11.87 15.57 12.70
N SER A 219 11.98 16.89 12.82
CA SER A 219 12.75 17.56 13.88
C SER A 219 12.37 17.15 15.31
N ALA A 220 11.13 16.69 15.53
CA ALA A 220 10.68 16.21 16.84
C ALA A 220 11.02 14.74 17.11
N ILE A 221 11.27 13.95 16.06
CA ILE A 221 11.37 12.48 16.14
C ILE A 221 12.65 11.91 15.52
N ASP A 222 13.50 12.72 14.91
CA ASP A 222 14.67 12.28 14.13
C ASP A 222 15.62 11.39 14.94
N SER A 223 15.88 11.77 16.20
CA SER A 223 16.72 11.00 17.13
C SER A 223 16.11 9.66 17.55
N MET A 224 14.83 9.44 17.29
CA MET A 224 14.09 8.22 17.63
C MET A 224 13.90 7.29 16.42
N LEU A 225 14.16 7.75 15.19
CA LEU A 225 14.02 6.93 13.98
C LEU A 225 15.22 5.96 13.83
N ALA A 226 14.96 4.77 13.30
CA ALA A 226 15.93 3.68 13.14
C ALA A 226 16.72 3.65 11.82
#